data_AF-A0A1V4RQM1-F1
#
_entry.id   AF-A0A1V4RQM1-F1
#
_cell.length_a   1.000
_cell.length_b   1.000
_cell.length_c   1.000
_cell.angle_alpha   90.00
_cell.angle_beta   90.00
_cell.angle_gamma   90.00
#
_symmetry.space_group_name_H-M   'P 1'
#
loop_
_entity.id
_entity.type
_entity.pdbx_description
1 polymer ?
#
loop_
_entity_poly.entity_id
_entity_poly.type
_entity_poly.pdbx_seq_one_letter_code
_entity_poly.pdbx_strand_id
1 'polypeptide(L)'
;MEKVLNFLREYQDLYGNNLFVDRERIESIAGEFPDLPGEPNTKPSKPVAKVREKKMTKPADSPLWNFKRKIENCKNCALGNTRTKFVFGSGSEHADIMFIGEAPGAEEDRTGIPFVGRAGKLLDRLLAQIQLKRDDIFIANILKCRPPNNRDPLPDEVAQCIPYLHRQIELIQPKVIVALGRIAAQNLLRSTASLKQMRGRLWQYRGVDMIVTYHPAAILRNAGLLTVATEDFKFIRETYREILKRQN
;
A
#
# COMPACT_ATOMS: atom_id res chain seq x y z
N MET A 1 -15.36 -26.59 8.26
CA MET A 1 -14.61 -26.44 9.54
C MET A 1 -13.18 -25.96 9.33
N GLU A 2 -12.41 -26.58 8.43
CA GLU A 2 -10.99 -26.24 8.19
C GLU A 2 -10.75 -24.80 7.69
N LYS A 3 -11.61 -24.29 6.79
CA LYS A 3 -11.56 -22.88 6.33
C LYS A 3 -11.80 -21.87 7.46
N VAL A 4 -12.68 -22.20 8.41
CA VAL A 4 -12.97 -21.36 9.58
C VAL A 4 -11.81 -21.40 10.56
N LEU A 5 -11.21 -22.57 10.78
CA LEU A 5 -10.03 -22.72 11.63
C LEU A 5 -8.80 -22.00 11.05
N ASN A 6 -8.60 -22.02 9.73
CA ASN A 6 -7.53 -21.26 9.09
C ASN A 6 -7.79 -19.75 9.19
N PHE A 7 -9.03 -19.31 8.97
CA PHE A 7 -9.41 -17.92 9.18
C PHE A 7 -9.13 -17.47 10.62
N LEU A 8 -9.53 -18.27 11.62
CA LEU A 8 -9.33 -17.97 13.04
C LEU A 8 -7.85 -17.99 13.44
N ARG A 9 -7.03 -18.90 12.89
CA ARG A 9 -5.57 -18.92 13.10
C ARG A 9 -4.90 -17.69 12.49
N GLU A 10 -5.25 -17.36 11.25
CA GLU A 10 -4.77 -16.13 10.62
C GLU A 10 -5.19 -14.88 11.40
N TYR A 11 -6.39 -14.89 11.98
CA TYR A 11 -6.88 -13.82 12.85
C TYR A 11 -6.09 -13.74 14.17
N GLN A 12 -5.85 -14.88 14.80
CA GLN A 12 -5.13 -14.98 16.07
C GLN A 12 -3.65 -14.58 15.91
N ASP A 13 -3.02 -14.94 14.79
CA ASP A 13 -1.66 -14.53 14.42
C ASP A 13 -1.53 -13.01 14.20
N LEU A 14 -2.64 -12.34 13.83
CA LEU A 14 -2.67 -10.90 13.54
C LEU A 14 -3.03 -10.02 14.72
N TYR A 15 -3.95 -10.47 15.59
CA TYR A 15 -4.52 -9.64 16.66
C TYR A 15 -4.13 -10.10 18.08
N GLY A 16 -3.45 -11.24 18.22
CA GLY A 16 -3.16 -11.85 19.52
C GLY A 16 -4.44 -12.27 20.26
N ASN A 17 -4.31 -12.76 21.51
CA ASN A 17 -5.42 -13.32 22.29
C ASN A 17 -6.44 -12.27 22.80
N ASN A 18 -6.38 -11.01 22.40
CA ASN A 18 -7.21 -9.93 22.97
C ASN A 18 -8.54 -9.71 22.23
N LEU A 19 -9.25 -10.79 21.93
CA LEU A 19 -10.66 -10.74 21.49
C LEU A 19 -11.39 -12.01 21.91
N PHE A 20 -11.43 -12.28 23.22
CA PHE A 20 -12.47 -13.14 23.76
C PHE A 20 -13.75 -12.31 23.85
N VAL A 21 -14.57 -12.40 22.79
CA VAL A 21 -16.00 -12.32 22.97
C VAL A 21 -16.38 -13.54 23.81
N ASP A 22 -17.03 -13.30 24.94
CA ASP A 22 -17.45 -14.32 25.89
C ASP A 22 -18.13 -15.50 25.18
N ARG A 23 -17.76 -16.72 25.55
CA ARG A 23 -18.25 -17.95 24.90
C ARG A 23 -19.77 -18.08 25.07
N GLU A 24 -20.28 -17.63 26.21
CA GLU A 24 -21.72 -17.54 26.52
C GLU A 24 -22.45 -16.55 25.59
N ARG A 25 -21.75 -15.51 25.12
CA ARG A 25 -22.28 -14.52 24.17
C ARG A 25 -22.30 -15.03 22.74
N ILE A 26 -21.43 -15.99 22.37
CA ILE A 26 -21.47 -16.63 21.04
C ILE A 26 -22.62 -17.63 20.97
N GLU A 27 -22.82 -18.41 22.03
CA GLU A 27 -23.89 -19.42 22.09
C GLU A 27 -25.30 -18.79 22.08
N SER A 28 -25.45 -17.57 22.63
CA SER A 28 -26.74 -16.87 22.64
C SER A 28 -27.15 -16.21 21.30
N ILE A 29 -26.22 -16.03 20.35
CA ILE A 29 -26.49 -15.36 19.05
C ILE A 29 -26.45 -16.37 17.88
N ALA A 30 -25.98 -17.60 18.13
CA ALA A 30 -25.82 -18.63 17.09
C ALA A 30 -27.15 -19.07 16.41
N GLY A 31 -28.30 -18.75 17.00
CA GLY A 31 -29.62 -19.06 16.43
C GLY A 31 -30.16 -18.04 15.41
N GLU A 32 -29.50 -16.90 15.21
CA GLU A 32 -30.02 -15.79 14.39
C GLU A 32 -29.26 -15.54 13.07
N PHE A 33 -28.25 -16.34 12.75
CA PHE A 33 -27.53 -16.18 11.49
C PHE A 33 -28.26 -16.87 10.33
N PRO A 34 -28.74 -16.13 9.31
CA PRO A 34 -29.29 -16.76 8.11
C PRO A 34 -28.19 -17.51 7.35
N ASP A 35 -28.54 -18.68 6.81
CA ASP A 35 -27.66 -19.49 5.98
C ASP A 35 -27.02 -18.65 4.86
N LEU A 36 -25.69 -18.67 4.79
CA LEU A 36 -24.94 -18.06 3.70
C LEU A 36 -25.27 -18.79 2.39
N PRO A 37 -25.64 -18.08 1.31
CA PRO A 37 -25.95 -18.73 0.05
C PRO A 37 -24.73 -19.45 -0.53
N GLY A 38 -24.97 -20.68 -0.99
CA GLY A 38 -23.98 -21.59 -1.56
C GLY A 38 -23.24 -21.03 -2.79
N GLU A 39 -22.10 -21.64 -3.10
CA GLU A 39 -21.14 -21.19 -4.11
C GLU A 39 -21.81 -20.86 -5.47
N PRO A 40 -21.46 -19.72 -6.09
CA PRO A 40 -22.03 -19.35 -7.37
C PRO A 40 -21.54 -20.26 -8.50
N ASN A 41 -22.53 -20.88 -9.14
CA ASN A 41 -22.41 -21.75 -10.31
C ASN A 41 -21.92 -20.93 -11.52
N THR A 42 -20.68 -21.14 -11.96
CA THR A 42 -20.09 -20.38 -13.09
C THR A 42 -20.37 -21.07 -14.42
N LYS A 43 -21.31 -20.52 -15.19
CA LYS A 43 -21.37 -20.71 -16.65
C LYS A 43 -20.83 -19.46 -17.36
N PRO A 44 -20.13 -19.62 -18.49
CA PRO A 44 -19.41 -18.52 -19.13
C PRO A 44 -20.37 -17.55 -19.84
N SER A 45 -20.30 -16.27 -19.46
CA SER A 45 -20.95 -15.16 -20.14
C SER A 45 -20.08 -14.60 -21.28
N LYS A 46 -20.76 -14.13 -22.33
CA LYS A 46 -20.27 -13.64 -23.62
C LYS A 46 -19.27 -12.47 -23.53
N PRO A 47 -18.47 -12.22 -24.60
CA PRO A 47 -17.26 -11.41 -24.50
C PRO A 47 -17.55 -9.91 -24.33
N VAL A 48 -16.90 -9.32 -23.34
CA VAL A 48 -16.85 -7.88 -23.09
C VAL A 48 -16.01 -7.19 -24.17
N ALA A 49 -16.44 -5.99 -24.56
CA ALA A 49 -15.89 -5.18 -25.63
C ALA A 49 -14.36 -5.01 -25.59
N LYS A 50 -13.75 -4.98 -26.79
CA LYS A 50 -12.31 -4.85 -27.03
C LYS A 50 -11.67 -3.68 -26.28
N VAL A 51 -10.93 -4.00 -25.23
CA VAL A 51 -9.93 -3.11 -24.63
C VAL A 51 -8.79 -2.96 -25.65
N ARG A 52 -8.43 -1.73 -26.00
CA ARG A 52 -7.28 -1.41 -26.87
C ARG A 52 -6.02 -2.06 -26.29
N GLU A 53 -5.45 -3.02 -27.02
CA GLU A 53 -4.16 -3.63 -26.70
C GLU A 53 -3.06 -2.55 -26.78
N LYS A 54 -2.54 -2.12 -25.62
CA LYS A 54 -1.29 -1.36 -25.57
C LYS A 54 -0.15 -2.33 -25.86
N LYS A 55 0.66 -2.02 -26.89
CA LYS A 55 1.86 -2.77 -27.27
C LYS A 55 2.77 -2.95 -26.04
N MET A 56 2.89 -4.19 -25.56
CA MET A 56 3.85 -4.58 -24.52
C MET A 56 5.27 -4.44 -25.06
N THR A 57 5.95 -3.35 -24.71
CA THR A 57 7.41 -3.30 -24.75
C THR A 57 7.95 -4.25 -23.68
N LYS A 58 9.01 -5.01 -23.99
CA LYS A 58 9.61 -5.96 -23.03
C LYS A 58 9.89 -5.24 -21.69
N PRO A 59 9.53 -5.83 -20.53
CA PRO A 59 9.65 -5.17 -19.22
C PRO A 59 11.07 -4.68 -18.87
N ALA A 60 12.11 -5.23 -19.49
CA ALA A 60 13.50 -4.95 -19.14
C ALA A 60 14.01 -3.57 -19.57
N ASP A 61 13.39 -2.92 -20.57
CA ASP A 61 13.94 -1.71 -21.21
C ASP A 61 13.10 -0.44 -20.99
N SER A 62 12.09 -0.48 -20.12
CA SER A 62 11.28 0.70 -19.85
C SER A 62 12.09 1.82 -19.15
N PRO A 63 11.71 3.09 -19.32
CA PRO A 63 12.36 4.21 -18.63
C PRO A 63 12.44 4.03 -17.10
N LEU A 64 11.44 3.42 -16.47
CA LEU A 64 11.38 3.19 -15.03
C LEU A 64 12.42 2.17 -14.57
N TRP A 65 12.51 1.03 -15.25
CA TRP A 65 13.47 -0.02 -14.88
C TRP A 65 14.90 0.34 -15.30
N ASN A 66 15.07 1.12 -16.37
CA ASN A 66 16.35 1.77 -16.70
C ASN A 66 16.78 2.71 -15.58
N PHE A 67 15.86 3.48 -15.01
CA PHE A 67 16.13 4.35 -13.88
C PHE A 67 16.53 3.56 -12.62
N LYS A 68 15.83 2.45 -12.30
CA LYS A 68 16.23 1.55 -11.21
C LYS A 68 17.70 1.14 -11.32
N ARG A 69 18.12 0.63 -12.49
CA ARG A 69 19.50 0.16 -12.71
C ARG A 69 20.54 1.26 -12.51
N LYS A 70 20.21 2.51 -12.87
CA LYS A 70 21.11 3.65 -12.68
C LYS A 70 21.33 4.00 -11.21
N ILE A 71 20.36 3.75 -10.34
CA ILE A 71 20.39 4.24 -8.95
C ILE A 71 20.52 3.15 -7.87
N GLU A 72 20.43 1.87 -8.23
CA GLU A 72 20.40 0.78 -7.23
C GLU A 72 21.66 0.66 -6.37
N ASN A 73 22.78 1.19 -6.87
CA ASN A 73 24.05 1.28 -6.16
C ASN A 73 24.26 2.62 -5.42
N CYS A 74 23.24 3.48 -5.30
CA CYS A 74 23.33 4.79 -4.65
C CYS A 74 24.01 4.73 -3.27
N LYS A 75 24.94 5.64 -3.00
CA LYS A 75 25.62 5.82 -1.70
C LYS A 75 25.59 7.27 -1.20
N ASN A 76 24.64 8.07 -1.69
CA ASN A 76 24.61 9.51 -1.43
C ASN A 76 24.45 9.84 0.07
N CYS A 77 23.70 9.01 0.83
CA CYS A 77 23.50 9.17 2.27
C CYS A 77 24.07 7.98 3.08
N ALA A 78 24.16 8.15 4.40
CA ALA A 78 24.69 7.15 5.33
C ALA A 78 23.99 5.78 5.22
N LEU A 79 22.67 5.77 5.00
CA LEU A 79 21.89 4.53 4.85
C LEU A 79 22.31 3.69 3.65
N GLY A 80 22.93 4.31 2.65
CA GLY A 80 23.40 3.59 1.49
C GLY A 80 24.51 2.58 1.83
N ASN A 81 25.27 2.85 2.88
CA ASN A 81 26.36 2.00 3.35
C ASN A 81 25.89 0.85 4.24
N THR A 82 24.70 0.96 4.85
CA THR A 82 24.21 0.01 5.86
C THR A 82 23.11 -0.93 5.35
N ARG A 83 22.48 -0.64 4.22
CA ARG A 83 21.42 -1.48 3.64
C ARG A 83 21.94 -2.84 3.18
N THR A 84 21.08 -3.85 3.19
CA THR A 84 21.32 -5.13 2.51
C THR A 84 20.97 -5.03 1.04
N LYS A 85 19.73 -4.61 0.72
CA LYS A 85 19.27 -4.38 -0.65
C LYS A 85 18.63 -3.02 -0.81
N PHE A 86 18.78 -2.48 -2.01
CA PHE A 86 18.09 -1.27 -2.41
C PHE A 86 16.62 -1.58 -2.72
N VAL A 87 15.71 -0.89 -2.05
CA VAL A 87 14.26 -1.10 -2.20
C VAL A 87 13.69 0.02 -3.07
N PHE A 88 13.73 -0.20 -4.39
CA PHE A 88 13.30 0.80 -5.37
C PHE A 88 11.81 1.11 -5.29
N GLY A 89 10.99 0.07 -5.33
CA GLY A 89 9.55 0.10 -5.57
C GLY A 89 9.14 -1.16 -6.33
N SER A 90 7.85 -1.50 -6.34
CA SER A 90 7.33 -2.66 -7.07
C SER A 90 5.91 -2.43 -7.56
N GLY A 91 5.57 -3.02 -8.70
CA GLY A 91 4.23 -2.96 -9.29
C GLY A 91 4.27 -2.57 -10.76
N SER A 92 3.13 -2.12 -11.28
CA SER A 92 3.01 -1.69 -12.68
C SER A 92 3.70 -0.35 -12.94
N GLU A 93 4.47 -0.28 -14.01
CA GLU A 93 5.05 0.97 -14.51
C GLU A 93 4.03 1.90 -15.18
N HIS A 94 2.81 1.41 -15.39
CA HIS A 94 1.66 2.14 -15.91
C HIS A 94 0.55 2.28 -14.86
N ALA A 95 0.90 2.20 -13.58
CA ALA A 95 -0.06 2.27 -12.50
C ALA A 95 -0.73 3.66 -12.44
N ASP A 96 -2.06 3.67 -12.55
CA ASP A 96 -2.85 4.88 -12.36
C ASP A 96 -2.93 5.31 -10.88
N ILE A 97 -2.55 4.43 -9.94
CA ILE A 97 -2.50 4.71 -8.50
C ILE A 97 -1.19 4.23 -7.88
N MET A 98 -0.57 5.08 -7.07
CA MET A 98 0.70 4.82 -6.40
C MET A 98 0.57 4.91 -4.88
N PHE A 99 1.08 3.93 -4.15
CA PHE A 99 1.11 3.91 -2.69
C PHE A 99 2.53 4.23 -2.19
N ILE A 100 2.65 5.20 -1.29
CA ILE A 100 3.93 5.73 -0.82
C ILE A 100 4.01 5.62 0.70
N GLY A 101 4.90 4.76 1.18
CA GLY A 101 5.28 4.67 2.58
C GLY A 101 6.52 5.50 2.92
N GLU A 102 7.02 5.26 4.13
CA GLU A 102 8.10 6.01 4.75
C GLU A 102 9.49 5.47 4.34
N ALA A 103 9.78 4.24 4.75
CA ALA A 103 11.07 3.59 4.54
C ALA A 103 10.93 2.06 4.55
N PRO A 104 11.92 1.32 4.01
CA PRO A 104 11.96 -0.14 4.11
C PRO A 104 12.11 -0.62 5.55
N GLY A 105 11.43 -1.71 5.90
CA GLY A 105 11.68 -2.48 7.11
C GLY A 105 12.72 -3.58 6.88
N ALA A 106 12.88 -4.46 7.88
CA ALA A 106 13.88 -5.54 7.84
C ALA A 106 13.67 -6.52 6.68
N GLU A 107 12.41 -6.91 6.42
CA GLU A 107 12.10 -7.88 5.38
C GLU A 107 12.24 -7.27 3.98
N GLU A 108 11.87 -5.99 3.86
CA GLU A 108 12.05 -5.23 2.63
C GLU A 108 13.54 -5.06 2.30
N ASP A 109 14.37 -4.74 3.29
CA ASP A 109 15.84 -4.63 3.12
C ASP A 109 16.47 -5.96 2.72
N ARG A 110 15.97 -7.08 3.26
CA ARG A 110 16.46 -8.43 2.90
C ARG A 110 16.08 -8.83 1.47
N THR A 111 14.85 -8.53 1.06
CA THR A 111 14.29 -9.00 -0.21
C THR A 111 14.51 -8.05 -1.38
N GLY A 112 14.59 -6.74 -1.11
CA GLY A 112 14.60 -5.67 -2.11
C GLY A 112 13.20 -5.23 -2.56
N ILE A 113 12.14 -5.78 -1.97
CA ILE A 113 10.75 -5.57 -2.38
C ILE A 113 10.03 -4.76 -1.29
N PRO A 114 9.29 -3.70 -1.61
CA PRO A 114 8.61 -2.89 -0.61
C PRO A 114 7.38 -3.62 -0.04
N PHE A 115 7.08 -3.36 1.24
CA PHE A 115 5.90 -3.88 1.93
C PHE A 115 5.75 -5.40 1.77
N VAL A 116 6.73 -6.21 2.14
CA VAL A 116 6.63 -7.69 2.11
C VAL A 116 6.52 -8.31 3.50
N GLY A 117 6.83 -7.54 4.56
CA GLY A 117 6.63 -7.97 5.94
C GLY A 117 5.15 -7.99 6.36
N ARG A 118 4.89 -8.10 7.67
CA ARG A 118 3.51 -8.15 8.22
C ARG A 118 2.65 -6.94 7.80
N ALA A 119 3.23 -5.74 7.82
CA ALA A 119 2.56 -4.52 7.37
C ALA A 119 2.16 -4.61 5.88
N GLY A 120 3.01 -5.25 5.07
CA GLY A 120 2.73 -5.50 3.67
C GLY A 120 1.58 -6.46 3.41
N LYS A 121 1.53 -7.56 4.16
CA LYS A 121 0.41 -8.51 4.10
C LYS A 121 -0.92 -7.86 4.47
N LEU A 122 -0.92 -6.96 5.46
CA LEU A 122 -2.12 -6.19 5.78
C LEU A 122 -2.50 -5.20 4.66
N LEU A 123 -1.51 -4.53 4.06
CA LEU A 123 -1.76 -3.69 2.89
C LEU A 123 -2.42 -4.48 1.76
N ASP A 124 -1.96 -5.69 1.48
CA ASP A 124 -2.54 -6.56 0.44
C ASP A 124 -4.02 -6.86 0.69
N ARG A 125 -4.39 -7.12 1.96
CA ARG A 125 -5.79 -7.34 2.34
C ARG A 125 -6.64 -6.08 2.16
N LEU A 126 -6.11 -4.91 2.54
CA LEU A 126 -6.82 -3.64 2.37
C LEU A 126 -6.99 -3.28 0.88
N LEU A 127 -5.98 -3.56 0.04
CA LEU A 127 -6.06 -3.40 -1.41
C LEU A 127 -7.13 -4.34 -2.02
N ALA A 128 -7.17 -5.60 -1.58
CA ALA A 128 -8.15 -6.56 -2.06
C ALA A 128 -9.60 -6.10 -1.78
N GLN A 129 -9.87 -5.48 -0.63
CA GLN A 129 -11.19 -4.92 -0.29
C GLN A 129 -11.64 -3.82 -1.27
N ILE A 130 -10.70 -3.14 -1.92
CA ILE A 130 -10.97 -2.12 -2.92
C ILE A 130 -10.78 -2.60 -4.36
N GLN A 131 -10.66 -3.93 -4.54
CA GLN A 131 -10.52 -4.60 -5.84
C GLN A 131 -9.25 -4.16 -6.58
N LEU A 132 -8.18 -3.88 -5.85
CA LEU A 132 -6.85 -3.65 -6.39
C LEU A 132 -5.92 -4.78 -5.97
N LYS A 133 -5.02 -5.19 -6.87
CA LYS A 133 -3.88 -6.07 -6.57
C LYS A 133 -2.57 -5.32 -6.81
N ARG A 134 -1.46 -5.87 -6.31
CA ARG A 134 -0.12 -5.29 -6.47
C ARG A 134 0.26 -5.03 -7.94
N ASP A 135 -0.22 -5.87 -8.85
CA ASP A 135 0.07 -5.73 -10.28
C ASP A 135 -0.66 -4.55 -10.93
N ASP A 136 -1.71 -4.01 -10.30
CA ASP A 136 -2.47 -2.86 -10.83
C ASP A 136 -1.89 -1.52 -10.38
N ILE A 137 -1.07 -1.53 -9.34
CA ILE A 137 -0.61 -0.35 -8.62
C ILE A 137 0.92 -0.26 -8.67
N PHE A 138 1.48 0.83 -8.16
CA PHE A 138 2.90 0.91 -7.83
C PHE A 138 3.09 1.24 -6.36
N ILE A 139 3.93 0.48 -5.66
CA ILE A 139 4.24 0.69 -4.24
C ILE A 139 5.68 1.16 -4.12
N ALA A 140 5.92 2.24 -3.37
CA ALA A 140 7.24 2.74 -3.08
C ALA A 140 7.32 3.31 -1.64
N ASN A 141 8.52 3.70 -1.24
CA ASN A 141 8.78 4.48 -0.03
C ASN A 141 9.52 5.77 -0.38
N ILE A 142 9.47 6.76 0.51
CA ILE A 142 10.32 7.97 0.41
C ILE A 142 11.79 7.57 0.44
N LEU A 143 12.21 6.83 1.47
CA LEU A 143 13.55 6.26 1.52
C LEU A 143 13.61 4.94 0.75
N LYS A 144 14.74 4.69 0.08
CA LYS A 144 15.03 3.43 -0.63
C LYS A 144 15.93 2.47 0.15
N CYS A 145 16.34 2.87 1.35
CA CYS A 145 17.25 2.15 2.24
C CYS A 145 16.63 2.13 3.64
N ARG A 146 16.78 1.01 4.36
CA ARG A 146 16.28 0.84 5.73
C ARG A 146 17.10 1.67 6.72
N PRO A 147 16.47 2.53 7.54
CA PRO A 147 17.12 3.16 8.69
C PRO A 147 17.52 2.13 9.77
N PRO A 148 18.63 2.35 10.49
CA PRO A 148 19.05 1.46 11.57
C PRO A 148 17.94 1.30 12.62
N ASN A 149 17.71 0.07 13.07
CA ASN A 149 16.66 -0.26 14.05
C ASN A 149 15.23 0.14 13.64
N ASN A 150 14.96 0.38 12.35
CA ASN A 150 13.67 0.88 11.85
C ASN A 150 13.24 2.21 12.49
N ARG A 151 14.19 3.08 12.86
CA ARG A 151 13.87 4.45 13.27
C ARG A 151 13.24 5.24 12.13
N ASP A 152 12.57 6.34 12.47
CA ASP A 152 12.06 7.29 11.50
C ASP A 152 13.21 7.90 10.65
N PRO A 153 12.96 8.25 9.37
CA PRO A 153 13.87 8.99 8.50
C PRO A 153 14.32 10.31 9.12
N LEU A 154 15.62 10.61 8.97
CA LEU A 154 16.12 11.95 9.26
C LEU A 154 15.85 12.90 8.09
N PRO A 155 15.71 14.21 8.35
CA PRO A 155 15.49 15.20 7.29
C PRO A 155 16.53 15.13 6.16
N ASP A 156 17.82 14.98 6.48
CA ASP A 156 18.89 14.90 5.47
C ASP A 156 18.81 13.62 4.63
N GLU A 157 18.38 12.51 5.23
CA GLU A 157 18.17 11.24 4.50
C GLU A 157 17.02 11.39 3.51
N VAL A 158 15.94 12.04 3.93
CA VAL A 158 14.80 12.35 3.06
C VAL A 158 15.22 13.28 1.94
N ALA A 159 15.90 14.39 2.25
CA ALA A 159 16.33 15.38 1.27
C ALA A 159 17.17 14.76 0.14
N GLN A 160 18.02 13.79 0.48
CA GLN A 160 18.87 13.10 -0.50
C GLN A 160 18.15 11.99 -1.28
N CYS A 161 17.12 11.35 -0.71
CA CYS A 161 16.46 10.19 -1.31
C CYS A 161 15.18 10.56 -2.08
N ILE A 162 14.47 11.61 -1.66
CA ILE A 162 13.20 12.03 -2.25
C ILE A 162 13.26 12.38 -3.75
N PRO A 163 14.39 12.86 -4.33
CA PRO A 163 14.48 13.05 -5.78
C PRO A 163 14.25 11.75 -6.58
N TYR A 164 14.59 10.59 -6.01
CA TYR A 164 14.31 9.31 -6.67
C TYR A 164 12.82 9.01 -6.72
N LEU A 165 12.09 9.32 -5.65
CA LEU A 165 10.64 9.18 -5.62
C LEU A 165 9.98 10.16 -6.62
N HIS A 166 10.43 11.41 -6.68
CA HIS A 166 9.94 12.36 -7.67
C HIS A 166 10.11 11.84 -9.09
N ARG A 167 11.29 11.28 -9.40
CA ARG A 167 11.55 10.69 -10.71
C ARG A 167 10.67 9.48 -11.00
N GLN A 168 10.37 8.65 -10.01
CA GLN A 168 9.41 7.56 -10.18
C GLN A 168 8.01 8.08 -10.52
N ILE A 169 7.53 9.11 -9.81
CA ILE A 169 6.23 9.72 -10.07
C ILE A 169 6.18 10.31 -11.49
N GLU A 170 7.24 10.97 -11.93
CA GLU A 170 7.34 11.52 -13.29
C GLU A 170 7.33 10.45 -14.38
N LEU A 171 7.94 9.29 -14.13
CA LEU A 171 8.02 8.20 -15.11
C LEU A 171 6.73 7.36 -15.15
N ILE A 172 6.07 7.19 -14.01
CA ILE A 172 4.82 6.40 -13.91
C ILE A 172 3.61 7.25 -14.29
N GLN A 173 3.65 8.55 -13.98
CA GLN A 173 2.53 9.49 -14.14
C GLN A 173 1.21 8.99 -13.51
N PRO A 174 1.21 8.64 -12.20
CA PRO A 174 0.00 8.17 -11.54
C PRO A 174 -1.04 9.29 -11.51
N LYS A 175 -2.31 8.91 -11.50
CA LYS A 175 -3.45 9.82 -11.36
C LYS A 175 -3.80 10.07 -9.89
N VAL A 176 -3.50 9.09 -9.03
CA VAL A 176 -3.70 9.17 -7.58
C VAL A 176 -2.47 8.69 -6.84
N ILE A 177 -2.10 9.40 -5.77
CA ILE A 177 -1.10 8.99 -4.80
C ILE A 177 -1.77 8.72 -3.45
N VAL A 178 -1.37 7.65 -2.77
CA VAL A 178 -1.82 7.34 -1.41
C VAL A 178 -0.61 7.34 -0.48
N ALA A 179 -0.55 8.31 0.42
CA ALA A 179 0.48 8.38 1.46
C ALA A 179 0.07 7.51 2.67
N LEU A 180 0.92 6.54 3.00
CA LEU A 180 0.72 5.59 4.09
C LEU A 180 1.40 6.10 5.36
N GLY A 181 0.62 6.68 6.26
CA GLY A 181 1.06 7.11 7.58
C GLY A 181 1.47 8.57 7.69
N ARG A 182 1.66 9.00 8.94
CA ARG A 182 1.99 10.38 9.31
C ARG A 182 3.32 10.82 8.69
N ILE A 183 4.38 10.02 8.84
CA ILE A 183 5.72 10.42 8.39
C ILE A 183 5.76 10.61 6.87
N ALA A 184 5.16 9.68 6.12
CA ALA A 184 5.06 9.81 4.67
C ALA A 184 4.29 11.09 4.29
N ALA A 185 3.11 11.29 4.87
CA ALA A 185 2.28 12.46 4.58
C ALA A 185 2.96 13.79 4.94
N GLN A 186 3.58 13.90 6.12
CA GLN A 186 4.27 15.11 6.58
C GLN A 186 5.43 15.49 5.67
N ASN A 187 6.23 14.50 5.23
CA ASN A 187 7.35 14.74 4.32
C ASN A 187 6.88 15.16 2.91
N LEU A 188 5.84 14.51 2.37
CA LEU A 188 5.33 14.83 1.04
C LEU A 188 4.58 16.18 1.02
N LEU A 189 3.75 16.46 2.03
CA LEU A 189 2.99 17.70 2.15
C LEU A 189 3.79 18.86 2.74
N ARG A 190 5.01 18.62 3.24
CA ARG A 190 5.80 19.59 4.03
C ARG A 190 4.96 20.19 5.16
N SER A 191 4.24 19.34 5.88
CA SER A 191 3.29 19.73 6.92
C SER A 191 3.68 19.15 8.28
N THR A 192 3.36 19.85 9.36
CA THR A 192 3.46 19.35 10.74
C THR A 192 2.12 18.86 11.28
N ALA A 193 1.05 18.91 10.46
CA ALA A 193 -0.29 18.50 10.87
C ALA A 193 -0.34 17.04 11.34
N SER A 194 -1.27 16.74 12.25
CA SER A 194 -1.51 15.38 12.72
C SER A 194 -2.11 14.52 11.60
N LEU A 195 -1.94 13.20 11.70
CA LEU A 195 -2.53 12.27 10.73
C LEU A 195 -4.06 12.40 10.66
N LYS A 196 -4.71 12.63 11.82
CA LYS A 196 -6.17 12.84 11.92
C LYS A 196 -6.62 14.06 11.09
N GLN A 197 -5.83 15.13 11.06
CA GLN A 197 -6.12 16.32 10.24
C GLN A 197 -5.83 16.10 8.76
N MET A 198 -4.97 15.15 8.40
CA MET A 198 -4.57 14.93 7.00
C MET A 198 -5.41 13.89 6.27
N ARG A 199 -5.92 12.87 6.96
CA ARG A 199 -6.71 11.80 6.34
C ARG A 199 -8.14 12.21 5.96
N GLY A 200 -8.79 11.40 5.14
CA GLY A 200 -10.21 11.56 4.76
C GLY A 200 -10.51 12.77 3.86
N ARG A 201 -9.49 13.33 3.19
CA ARG A 201 -9.64 14.43 2.23
C ARG A 201 -8.61 14.33 1.11
N LEU A 202 -8.84 15.09 0.05
CA LEU A 202 -7.91 15.22 -1.07
C LEU A 202 -6.87 16.31 -0.81
N TRP A 203 -5.68 16.01 -1.29
CA TRP A 203 -4.52 16.88 -1.35
C TRP A 203 -3.99 16.93 -2.77
N GLN A 204 -3.07 17.87 -3.01
CA GLN A 204 -2.33 17.95 -4.24
C GLN A 204 -0.85 17.78 -3.95
N TYR A 205 -0.20 16.86 -4.66
CA TYR A 205 1.23 16.63 -4.56
C TYR A 205 1.84 16.52 -5.95
N ARG A 206 2.66 17.51 -6.32
CA ARG A 206 3.28 17.64 -7.65
C ARG A 206 2.28 17.52 -8.81
N GLY A 207 1.09 18.11 -8.64
CA GLY A 207 0.01 18.09 -9.65
C GLY A 207 -0.78 16.78 -9.73
N VAL A 208 -0.58 15.86 -8.77
CA VAL A 208 -1.33 14.61 -8.66
C VAL A 208 -2.22 14.66 -7.42
N ASP A 209 -3.46 14.19 -7.55
CA ASP A 209 -4.36 14.02 -6.41
C ASP A 209 -3.76 13.04 -5.40
N MET A 210 -3.74 13.43 -4.13
CA MET A 210 -3.17 12.63 -3.06
C MET A 210 -4.14 12.43 -1.90
N ILE A 211 -4.18 11.21 -1.38
CA ILE A 211 -4.97 10.82 -0.20
C ILE A 211 -4.00 10.35 0.88
N VAL A 212 -4.32 10.65 2.14
CA VAL A 212 -3.55 10.21 3.29
C VAL A 212 -4.36 9.19 4.09
N THR A 213 -3.72 8.09 4.51
CA THR A 213 -4.32 7.10 5.41
C THR A 213 -3.31 6.58 6.44
N TYR A 214 -3.73 5.66 7.31
CA TYR A 214 -2.86 5.02 8.28
C TYR A 214 -1.83 4.11 7.62
N HIS A 215 -0.62 4.09 8.18
CA HIS A 215 0.36 3.09 7.81
C HIS A 215 -0.08 1.71 8.34
N PRO A 216 0.00 0.61 7.55
CA PRO A 216 -0.42 -0.71 8.00
C PRO A 216 0.26 -1.17 9.30
N ALA A 217 1.54 -0.81 9.51
CA ALA A 217 2.24 -1.10 10.77
C ALA A 217 1.60 -0.44 12.01
N ALA A 218 0.95 0.72 11.87
CA ALA A 218 0.23 1.35 12.97
C ALA A 218 -1.06 0.59 13.31
N ILE A 219 -1.76 0.08 12.29
CA ILE A 219 -2.97 -0.75 12.44
C ILE A 219 -2.62 -2.07 13.15
N LEU A 220 -1.47 -2.68 12.81
CA LEU A 220 -1.00 -3.88 13.50
C LEU A 220 -0.68 -3.66 14.98
N ARG A 221 -0.29 -2.44 15.37
CA ARG A 221 -0.06 -2.09 16.78
C ARG A 221 -1.33 -1.71 17.52
N ASN A 222 -2.34 -1.22 16.79
CA ASN A 222 -3.63 -0.83 17.34
C ASN A 222 -4.75 -1.24 16.37
N ALA A 223 -5.37 -2.39 16.65
CA ALA A 223 -6.44 -2.96 15.84
C ALA A 223 -7.67 -2.05 15.74
N GLY A 224 -7.90 -1.15 16.72
CA GLY A 224 -8.99 -0.17 16.67
C GLY A 224 -8.88 0.82 15.51
N LEU A 225 -7.70 0.95 14.89
CA LEU A 225 -7.51 1.77 13.69
C LEU A 225 -8.02 1.10 12.41
N LEU A 226 -8.32 -0.21 12.43
CA LEU A 226 -8.71 -0.95 11.23
C LEU A 226 -10.01 -0.44 10.62
N THR A 227 -11.01 -0.14 11.45
CA THR A 227 -12.31 0.40 10.98
C THR A 227 -12.09 1.71 10.22
N VAL A 228 -11.35 2.62 10.83
CA VAL A 228 -11.04 3.94 10.29
C VAL A 228 -10.18 3.84 9.02
N ALA A 229 -9.19 2.93 9.00
CA ALA A 229 -8.41 2.67 7.79
C ALA A 229 -9.27 2.07 6.67
N THR A 230 -10.22 1.20 7.00
CA THR A 230 -11.13 0.61 6.01
C THR A 230 -12.02 1.69 5.36
N GLU A 231 -12.47 2.68 6.12
CA GLU A 231 -13.17 3.86 5.59
C GLU A 231 -12.29 4.67 4.64
N ASP A 232 -11.02 4.91 5.00
CA ASP A 232 -10.08 5.58 4.08
C ASP A 232 -9.91 4.81 2.78
N PHE A 233 -9.82 3.47 2.83
CA PHE A 233 -9.67 2.65 1.63
C PHE A 233 -10.93 2.72 0.75
N LYS A 234 -12.14 2.74 1.34
CA LYS A 234 -13.37 3.01 0.57
C LYS A 234 -13.31 4.38 -0.12
N PHE A 235 -12.88 5.41 0.59
CA PHE A 235 -12.69 6.76 0.03
C PHE A 235 -11.64 6.79 -1.09
N ILE A 236 -10.51 6.07 -0.93
CA ILE A 236 -9.49 5.89 -1.97
C ILE A 236 -10.11 5.29 -3.23
N ARG A 237 -10.89 4.22 -3.09
CA ARG A 237 -11.55 3.53 -4.22
C ARG A 237 -12.51 4.46 -4.96
N GLU A 238 -13.34 5.19 -4.23
CA GLU A 238 -14.34 6.09 -4.79
C GLU A 238 -13.67 7.24 -5.54
N THR A 239 -12.72 7.91 -4.90
CA THR A 239 -11.94 8.99 -5.52
C THR A 239 -11.20 8.50 -6.76
N TYR A 240 -10.52 7.36 -6.67
CA TYR A 240 -9.79 6.77 -7.80
C TYR A 240 -10.71 6.51 -9.00
N ARG A 241 -11.90 5.93 -8.77
CA ARG A 241 -12.89 5.69 -9.82
C ARG A 241 -13.41 6.99 -10.42
N GLU A 242 -13.64 8.02 -9.62
CA GLU A 242 -14.08 9.32 -10.11
C GLU A 242 -13.03 9.99 -10.98
N ILE A 243 -11.76 9.99 -10.55
CA ILE A 243 -10.65 10.58 -11.30
C ILE A 243 -10.47 9.87 -12.63
N LEU A 244 -10.54 8.54 -12.66
CA LEU A 244 -10.48 7.77 -13.92
C LEU A 244 -11.61 8.13 -14.89
N LYS A 245 -12.81 8.43 -14.39
CA LYS A 245 -13.94 8.86 -15.23
C LYS A 245 -13.75 10.26 -15.82
N ARG A 246 -13.09 11.17 -15.11
CA ARG A 246 -12.87 12.56 -15.57
C ARG A 246 -11.82 12.67 -16.68
N GLN A 247 -10.99 11.65 -16.84
CA GLN A 247 -9.87 11.64 -17.79
C GLN A 247 -10.13 10.78 -19.03
N ASN A 248 -11.27 10.09 -19.09
CA ASN A 248 -11.76 9.36 -20.26
C ASN A 248 -12.85 10.18 -20.94
#